data_AF-A0A7C3VYH9-F1
#
_entry.id   AF-A0A7C3VYH9-F1
#
_cell.length_a   1.000
_cell.length_b   1.000
_cell.length_c   1.000
_cell.angle_alpha   90.00
_cell.angle_beta   90.00
_cell.angle_gamma   90.00
#
_symmetry.space_group_name_H-M   'P 1'
#
loop_
_entity.id
_entity.type
_entity.pdbx_description
1 polymer ?
#
loop_
_entity_poly.entity_id
_entity_poly.type
_entity_poly.pdbx_seq_one_letter_code
_entity_poly.pdbx_strand_id
1 'polypeptide(L)'
;MPRSRVQTGAVDQICLESEPTGVCAVYLVETETSREAQELAGLFEQFASVLDVIPLSSGKLTTYAVRLVGQEQNVLDEIESLLKKNFGFVILHRSFDEQIYEIVRELCKDTGSRLNRIPICDICGRAEPFPATRLKFLDRARKVLASRTYCSTCTAEYMGQSSKKFLTSLLEADKGEFRIFSRMHLVKSRSSKKHLAFRIKTDAEQQFVMR
;
A
#
# COMPACT_ATOMS: atom_id res chain seq x y z
N MET A 1 9.57 0.40 -12.19
CA MET A 1 10.58 1.43 -11.86
C MET A 1 11.92 0.72 -11.72
N PRO A 2 13.04 1.30 -12.20
CA PRO A 2 14.36 0.72 -11.96
C PRO A 2 14.58 0.63 -10.45
N ARG A 3 14.91 -0.57 -9.97
CA ARG A 3 15.33 -0.78 -8.58
C ARG A 3 16.70 -0.09 -8.44
N SER A 4 16.70 1.18 -8.07
CA SER A 4 17.91 1.89 -7.66
C SER A 4 18.54 1.07 -6.54
N ARG A 5 19.74 0.54 -6.80
CA ARG A 5 20.55 -0.15 -5.78
C ARG A 5 20.86 0.87 -4.69
N VAL A 6 20.15 0.77 -3.55
CA VAL A 6 20.41 1.67 -2.43
C VAL A 6 21.71 1.24 -1.78
N GLN A 7 22.70 2.13 -1.79
CA GLN A 7 23.94 1.89 -1.06
C GLN A 7 23.61 1.82 0.43
N THR A 8 23.99 0.73 1.08
CA THR A 8 23.60 0.43 2.46
C THR A 8 24.10 1.48 3.45
N GLY A 9 25.29 2.04 3.20
CA GLY A 9 25.86 3.14 3.98
C GLY A 9 25.18 4.50 3.81
N ALA A 10 24.27 4.64 2.84
CA ALA A 10 23.53 5.90 2.63
C ALA A 10 22.27 6.01 3.50
N VAL A 11 21.76 4.90 4.05
CA VAL A 11 20.56 4.89 4.90
C VAL A 11 20.92 5.28 6.33
N ASP A 12 20.38 6.39 6.84
CA ASP A 12 20.50 6.82 8.25
C ASP A 12 19.32 6.29 9.09
N GLN A 13 18.13 6.23 8.48
CA GLN A 13 16.90 5.96 9.21
C GLN A 13 15.94 5.08 8.40
N ILE A 14 15.25 4.19 9.09
CA ILE A 14 14.13 3.41 8.58
C ILE A 14 12.87 3.87 9.31
N CYS A 15 11.88 4.34 8.57
CA CYS A 15 10.56 4.69 9.09
C CYS A 15 9.56 3.60 8.75
N LEU A 16 8.87 3.13 9.79
CA LEU A 16 7.78 2.18 9.76
C LEU A 16 6.46 2.93 9.86
N GLU A 17 5.66 2.82 8.80
CA GLU A 17 4.32 3.39 8.68
C GLU A 17 3.31 2.25 8.62
N SER A 18 2.37 2.23 9.57
CA SER A 18 1.22 1.34 9.54
C SER A 18 0.02 2.10 9.00
N GLU A 19 -0.61 1.55 7.97
CA GLU A 19 -1.81 2.12 7.37
C GLU A 19 -3.06 1.72 8.18
N PRO A 20 -4.13 2.53 8.16
CA PRO A 20 -5.38 2.16 8.82
C PRO A 20 -5.95 0.86 8.24
N THR A 21 -6.48 0.03 9.13
CA THR A 21 -7.25 -1.15 8.75
C THR A 21 -8.65 -0.74 8.35
N GLY A 22 -9.23 -1.43 7.38
CA GLY A 22 -10.56 -1.11 6.88
C GLY A 22 -11.15 -2.23 6.03
N VAL A 23 -12.45 -2.13 5.76
CA VAL A 23 -13.11 -3.03 4.82
C VAL A 23 -12.73 -2.60 3.41
N CYS A 24 -12.22 -3.54 2.62
CA CYS A 24 -11.84 -3.28 1.24
C CYS A 24 -12.92 -3.80 0.28
N ALA A 25 -13.12 -3.08 -0.81
CA ALA A 25 -13.99 -3.51 -1.90
C ALA A 25 -13.43 -3.08 -3.26
N VAL A 26 -13.87 -3.75 -4.31
CA VAL A 26 -13.55 -3.42 -5.69
C VAL A 26 -14.85 -3.14 -6.44
N TYR A 27 -14.93 -1.97 -7.05
CA TYR A 27 -16.00 -1.60 -7.96
C TYR A 27 -15.49 -1.69 -9.39
N LEU A 28 -16.24 -2.38 -10.24
CA LEU A 28 -16.02 -2.43 -11.68
C LEU A 28 -17.21 -1.76 -12.34
N VAL A 29 -16.95 -0.72 -13.12
CA VAL A 29 -17.98 0.09 -13.77
C VAL A 29 -17.64 0.22 -15.24
N GLU A 30 -18.62 -0.06 -16.09
CA GLU A 30 -18.51 0.25 -17.52
C GLU A 30 -18.79 1.73 -17.74
N THR A 31 -17.91 2.38 -18.49
CA THR A 31 -18.04 3.79 -18.88
C THR A 31 -17.90 3.89 -20.39
N GLU A 32 -18.92 4.38 -21.06
CA GLU A 32 -18.97 4.53 -22.52
C GLU A 32 -18.18 5.76 -22.99
N THR A 33 -18.10 6.77 -22.12
CA THR A 33 -17.48 8.05 -22.44
C THR A 33 -16.46 8.48 -21.40
N SER A 34 -15.51 9.33 -21.82
CA SER A 34 -14.57 9.98 -20.91
C SER A 34 -15.27 10.86 -19.87
N ARG A 35 -16.44 11.41 -20.21
CA ARG A 35 -17.29 12.18 -19.31
C ARG A 35 -17.84 11.29 -18.19
N GLU A 36 -18.38 10.12 -18.51
CA GLU A 36 -18.85 9.15 -17.50
C GLU A 36 -17.71 8.72 -16.57
N ALA A 37 -16.51 8.50 -17.09
CA ALA A 37 -15.35 8.18 -16.26
C ALA A 37 -14.97 9.32 -15.30
N GLN A 38 -15.13 10.58 -15.72
CA GLN A 38 -14.94 11.76 -14.86
C GLN A 38 -16.04 11.90 -13.81
N GLU A 39 -17.30 11.67 -14.20
CA GLU A 39 -18.44 11.67 -13.28
C GLU A 39 -18.25 10.59 -12.21
N LEU A 40 -17.83 9.39 -12.60
CA LEU A 40 -17.50 8.29 -11.68
C LEU A 40 -16.38 8.66 -10.71
N ALA A 41 -15.29 9.29 -11.19
CA ALA A 41 -14.22 9.76 -10.32
C ALA A 41 -14.74 10.81 -9.30
N GLY A 42 -15.56 11.75 -9.77
CA GLY A 42 -16.19 12.77 -8.92
C GLY A 42 -17.17 12.20 -7.90
N LEU A 43 -17.82 11.06 -8.17
CA LEU A 43 -18.63 10.36 -7.18
C LEU A 43 -17.77 9.83 -6.02
N PHE A 44 -16.63 9.18 -6.32
CA PHE A 44 -15.75 8.69 -5.27
C PHE A 44 -15.09 9.80 -4.44
N GLU A 45 -14.81 10.96 -5.06
CA GLU A 45 -14.29 12.13 -4.34
C GLU A 45 -15.23 12.64 -3.26
N GLN A 46 -16.55 12.49 -3.42
CA GLN A 46 -17.54 12.88 -2.40
C GLN A 46 -17.39 12.09 -1.10
N PHE A 47 -16.79 10.90 -1.16
CA PHE A 47 -16.58 10.02 -0.01
C PHE A 47 -15.12 10.05 0.50
N ALA A 48 -14.28 10.95 -0.01
CA ALA A 48 -12.84 10.99 0.32
C ALA A 48 -12.52 11.20 1.81
N SER A 49 -13.48 11.67 2.62
CA SER A 49 -13.32 11.80 4.07
C SER A 49 -13.37 10.47 4.83
N VAL A 50 -13.98 9.44 4.23
CA VAL A 50 -14.22 8.12 4.86
C VAL A 50 -13.67 6.95 4.04
N LEU A 51 -13.34 7.18 2.77
CA LEU A 51 -12.78 6.18 1.85
C LEU A 51 -11.39 6.58 1.36
N ASP A 52 -10.47 5.62 1.43
CA ASP A 52 -9.31 5.64 0.55
C ASP A 52 -9.70 5.01 -0.79
N VAL A 53 -9.38 5.67 -1.90
CA VAL A 53 -9.75 5.21 -3.25
C VAL A 53 -8.49 5.12 -4.12
N ILE A 54 -8.32 3.98 -4.80
CA ILE A 54 -7.22 3.74 -5.73
C ILE A 54 -7.78 3.25 -7.07
N PRO A 55 -7.58 3.99 -8.17
CA PRO A 55 -8.00 3.55 -9.48
C PRO A 55 -7.14 2.38 -9.95
N LEU A 56 -7.77 1.23 -10.19
CA LEU A 56 -7.11 0.02 -10.69
C LEU A 56 -7.05 0.00 -12.22
N SER A 57 -8.04 0.58 -12.92
CA SER A 57 -8.04 0.69 -14.38
C SER A 57 -8.75 1.95 -14.87
N SER A 58 -8.51 2.28 -16.13
CA SER A 58 -9.18 3.37 -16.85
C SER A 58 -9.48 2.96 -18.29
N GLY A 59 -10.58 3.44 -18.87
CA GLY A 59 -10.95 3.15 -20.25
C GLY A 59 -12.44 2.87 -20.35
N LYS A 60 -12.83 1.87 -21.13
CA LYS A 60 -14.22 1.38 -21.18
C LYS A 60 -14.63 0.70 -19.88
N LEU A 61 -13.67 0.02 -19.25
CA LEU A 61 -13.80 -0.55 -17.92
C LEU A 61 -13.00 0.29 -16.94
N THR A 62 -13.71 0.99 -16.07
CA THR A 62 -13.11 1.77 -14.99
C THR A 62 -13.30 1.02 -13.69
N THR A 63 -12.19 0.71 -13.01
CA THR A 63 -12.21 -0.08 -11.78
C THR A 63 -11.51 0.66 -10.65
N TYR A 64 -12.09 0.59 -9.46
CA TYR A 64 -11.57 1.23 -8.25
C TYR A 64 -11.49 0.22 -7.12
N ALA A 65 -10.35 0.16 -6.45
CA ALA A 65 -10.23 -0.42 -5.13
C ALA A 65 -10.56 0.68 -4.12
N VAL A 66 -11.41 0.39 -3.15
CA VAL A 66 -11.73 1.30 -2.05
C VAL A 66 -11.45 0.63 -0.71
N ARG A 67 -11.08 1.43 0.29
CA ARG A 67 -10.94 1.00 1.68
C ARG A 67 -11.70 1.96 2.57
N LEU A 68 -12.68 1.43 3.30
CA LEU A 68 -13.45 2.14 4.30
C LEU A 68 -12.70 2.18 5.62
N VAL A 69 -12.35 3.39 6.05
CA VAL A 69 -11.64 3.64 7.31
C VAL A 69 -12.69 3.99 8.39
N GLY A 70 -13.20 2.99 9.11
CA GLY A 70 -14.21 3.20 10.14
C GLY A 70 -15.21 2.05 10.25
N GLN A 71 -16.32 2.29 10.97
CA GLN A 71 -17.36 1.27 11.22
C GLN A 71 -18.63 1.41 10.38
N GLU A 72 -18.72 2.40 9.50
CA GLU A 72 -19.94 2.67 8.72
C GLU A 72 -20.04 1.80 7.47
N GLN A 73 -20.21 0.48 7.64
CA GLN A 73 -20.24 -0.49 6.54
C GLN A 73 -21.31 -0.18 5.48
N ASN A 74 -22.40 0.50 5.86
CA ASN A 74 -23.49 0.89 4.98
C ASN A 74 -23.05 1.81 3.82
N VAL A 75 -21.93 2.52 3.96
CA VAL A 75 -21.40 3.43 2.93
C VAL A 75 -21.10 2.68 1.63
N LEU A 76 -20.62 1.44 1.70
CA LEU A 76 -20.33 0.65 0.50
C LEU A 76 -21.60 0.28 -0.27
N ASP A 77 -22.69 0.00 0.45
CA ASP A 77 -23.99 -0.32 -0.14
C ASP A 77 -24.67 0.92 -0.73
N GLU A 78 -24.49 2.07 -0.09
CA GLU A 78 -24.95 3.37 -0.62
C GLU A 78 -24.24 3.72 -1.92
N ILE A 79 -22.91 3.53 -1.99
CA ILE A 79 -22.14 3.72 -3.22
C ILE A 79 -22.61 2.76 -4.31
N GLU A 80 -22.80 1.48 -3.98
CA GLU A 80 -23.29 0.51 -4.96
C GLU A 80 -24.65 0.92 -5.52
N SER A 81 -25.58 1.35 -4.66
CA SER A 81 -26.90 1.84 -5.05
C SER A 81 -26.80 3.07 -5.94
N LEU A 82 -25.92 4.02 -5.61
CA LEU A 82 -25.69 5.22 -6.40
C LEU A 82 -25.11 4.88 -7.78
N LEU A 83 -24.11 4.00 -7.83
CA LEU A 83 -23.48 3.59 -9.09
C LEU A 83 -24.50 2.88 -9.99
N LYS A 84 -25.27 1.92 -9.45
CA LYS A 84 -26.30 1.19 -10.24
C LYS A 84 -27.42 2.09 -10.77
N LYS A 85 -27.66 3.26 -10.17
CA LYS A 85 -28.63 4.24 -10.68
C LYS A 85 -28.09 5.06 -11.86
N ASN A 86 -26.78 5.24 -11.95
CA ASN A 86 -26.15 6.14 -12.92
C ASN A 86 -25.41 5.41 -14.05
N PHE A 87 -25.05 4.14 -13.86
CA PHE A 87 -24.28 3.35 -14.83
C PHE A 87 -24.99 2.04 -15.17
N GLY A 88 -24.95 1.65 -16.44
CA GLY A 88 -25.63 0.45 -16.94
C GLY A 88 -25.04 -0.86 -16.43
N PHE A 89 -23.75 -0.86 -16.08
CA PHE A 89 -23.04 -2.04 -15.61
C PHE A 89 -22.15 -1.72 -14.42
N VAL A 90 -22.45 -2.33 -13.26
CA VAL A 90 -21.73 -2.15 -12.01
C VAL A 90 -21.60 -3.50 -11.31
N ILE A 91 -20.37 -3.91 -11.02
CA ILE A 91 -20.06 -5.07 -10.18
C ILE A 91 -19.35 -4.59 -8.92
N LEU A 92 -19.83 -5.05 -7.77
CA LEU A 92 -19.18 -4.90 -6.47
C LEU A 92 -18.60 -6.25 -6.01
N HIS A 93 -17.34 -6.25 -5.62
CA HIS A 93 -16.70 -7.35 -4.91
C HIS A 93 -16.21 -6.88 -3.54
N ARG A 94 -16.68 -7.51 -2.44
CA ARG A 94 -16.44 -7.08 -1.05
C ARG A 94 -15.11 -7.57 -0.44
N SER A 95 -14.08 -7.58 -1.26
CA SER A 95 -12.70 -7.88 -0.85
C SER A 95 -11.73 -7.39 -1.91
N PHE A 96 -10.46 -7.28 -1.56
CA PHE A 96 -9.39 -7.24 -2.55
C PHE A 96 -8.51 -8.46 -2.35
N ASP A 97 -8.44 -9.31 -3.35
CA ASP A 97 -7.59 -10.50 -3.40
C ASP A 97 -6.96 -10.65 -4.78
N GLU A 98 -6.08 -11.65 -4.90
CA GLU A 98 -5.36 -11.91 -6.14
C GLU A 98 -6.32 -12.33 -7.28
N GLN A 99 -7.40 -13.06 -6.98
CA GLN A 99 -8.34 -13.52 -8.00
C GLN A 99 -9.11 -12.36 -8.62
N ILE A 100 -9.64 -11.44 -7.81
CA ILE A 100 -10.35 -10.26 -8.33
C ILE A 100 -9.40 -9.36 -9.12
N TYR A 101 -8.14 -9.20 -8.71
CA TYR A 101 -7.17 -8.43 -9.48
C TYR A 101 -6.86 -9.06 -10.84
N GLU A 102 -6.78 -10.39 -10.92
CA GLU A 102 -6.60 -11.10 -12.18
C GLU A 102 -7.83 -11.00 -13.08
N ILE A 103 -9.04 -11.06 -12.52
CA ILE A 103 -10.28 -10.79 -13.27
C ILE A 103 -10.25 -9.38 -13.87
N VAL A 104 -9.91 -8.35 -13.06
CA VAL A 104 -9.79 -6.96 -13.54
C VAL A 104 -8.75 -6.87 -14.66
N ARG A 105 -7.61 -7.55 -14.53
CA ARG A 105 -6.55 -7.57 -15.55
C ARG A 105 -7.03 -8.18 -16.87
N GLU A 106 -7.71 -9.33 -16.82
CA GLU A 106 -8.23 -9.97 -18.05
C GLU A 106 -9.33 -9.12 -18.69
N LEU A 107 -10.29 -8.61 -17.91
CA LEU A 107 -11.33 -7.72 -18.43
C LEU A 107 -10.75 -6.42 -19.04
N CYS A 108 -9.65 -5.90 -18.49
CA CYS A 108 -8.94 -4.77 -19.11
C CYS A 108 -8.40 -5.13 -20.50
N LYS A 109 -7.82 -6.32 -20.67
CA LYS A 109 -7.35 -6.79 -21.98
C LYS A 109 -8.49 -6.92 -22.97
N ASP A 110 -9.59 -7.55 -22.56
CA ASP A 110 -10.75 -7.82 -23.43
C ASP A 110 -11.44 -6.53 -23.89
N THR A 111 -11.54 -5.54 -23.01
CA THR A 111 -12.20 -4.25 -23.30
C THR A 111 -11.26 -3.22 -23.95
N GLY A 112 -9.96 -3.51 -24.04
CA GLY A 112 -8.94 -2.54 -24.45
C GLY A 112 -8.71 -1.43 -23.41
N SER A 113 -9.11 -1.64 -22.16
CA SER A 113 -8.88 -0.71 -21.05
C SER A 113 -7.46 -0.83 -20.51
N ARG A 114 -6.99 0.23 -19.87
CA ARG A 114 -5.64 0.29 -19.30
C ARG A 114 -5.66 -0.09 -17.83
N LEU A 115 -4.88 -1.09 -17.46
CA LEU A 115 -4.60 -1.40 -16.06
C LEU A 115 -3.57 -0.41 -15.48
N ASN A 116 -3.89 0.18 -14.34
CA ASN A 116 -3.01 1.06 -13.59
C ASN A 116 -2.03 0.24 -12.73
N ARG A 117 -0.85 0.81 -12.50
CA ARG A 117 0.12 0.22 -11.58
C ARG A 117 -0.33 0.48 -10.15
N ILE A 118 -0.43 -0.60 -9.38
CA ILE A 118 -0.67 -0.53 -7.94
C ILE A 118 0.54 -1.07 -7.17
N PRO A 119 0.64 -0.79 -5.85
CA PRO A 119 1.70 -1.37 -5.04
C PRO A 119 1.65 -2.90 -5.05
N ILE A 120 2.82 -3.51 -4.82
CA ILE A 120 2.98 -4.95 -4.69
C ILE A 120 3.66 -5.26 -3.36
N CYS A 121 3.32 -6.38 -2.75
CA CYS A 121 3.99 -6.84 -1.54
C CYS A 121 5.44 -7.26 -1.87
N ASP A 122 6.42 -6.67 -1.19
CA ASP A 122 7.85 -6.99 -1.41
C ASP A 122 8.27 -8.37 -0.84
N ILE A 123 7.36 -9.08 -0.15
CA ILE A 123 7.55 -10.47 0.32
C ILE A 123 6.93 -11.47 -0.65
N CYS A 124 5.62 -11.38 -0.89
CA CYS A 124 4.89 -12.39 -1.68
C CYS A 124 4.67 -12.00 -3.15
N GLY A 125 4.90 -10.74 -3.53
CA GLY A 125 4.70 -10.23 -4.89
C GLY A 125 3.25 -9.93 -5.26
N ARG A 126 2.29 -10.26 -4.40
CA ARG A 126 0.86 -9.98 -4.64
C ARG A 126 0.60 -8.48 -4.76
N ALA A 127 -0.30 -8.13 -5.66
CA ALA A 127 -0.80 -6.77 -5.77
C ALA A 127 -1.56 -6.39 -4.49
N GLU A 128 -1.38 -5.17 -4.04
CA GLU A 128 -1.93 -4.70 -2.76
C GLU A 128 -2.18 -3.18 -2.86
N PRO A 129 -3.41 -2.74 -3.19
CA PRO A 129 -3.72 -1.32 -3.28
C PRO A 129 -3.54 -0.65 -1.91
N PHE A 130 -3.83 -1.35 -0.82
CA PHE A 130 -3.90 -0.80 0.52
C PHE A 130 -2.93 -1.52 1.46
N PRO A 131 -1.60 -1.38 1.26
CA PRO A 131 -0.60 -2.14 2.02
C PRO A 131 -0.71 -1.84 3.50
N ALA A 132 -0.76 -2.88 4.33
CA ALA A 132 -0.89 -2.74 5.78
C ALA A 132 0.34 -2.06 6.39
N THR A 133 1.52 -2.26 5.80
CA THR A 133 2.77 -1.67 6.28
C THR A 133 3.59 -1.11 5.12
N ARG A 134 4.15 0.08 5.34
CA ARG A 134 5.14 0.70 4.47
C ARG A 134 6.42 0.97 5.24
N LEU A 135 7.56 0.64 4.63
CA LEU A 135 8.88 1.06 5.12
C LEU A 135 9.44 2.12 4.19
N LYS A 136 9.97 3.19 4.78
CA LYS A 136 10.74 4.22 4.08
C LYS A 136 12.17 4.19 4.59
N PHE A 137 13.12 4.16 3.67
CA PHE A 137 14.55 4.25 3.96
C PHE A 137 15.00 5.67 3.65
N LEU A 138 15.51 6.38 4.65
CA LEU A 138 15.87 7.79 4.55
C LEU A 138 17.37 7.97 4.73
N ASP A 139 17.93 8.94 4.00
CA ASP A 139 19.29 9.41 4.21
C ASP A 139 19.38 10.40 5.39
N ARG A 140 20.60 10.91 5.64
CA ARG A 140 20.87 11.92 6.68
C ARG A 140 20.10 13.23 6.48
N ALA A 141 19.74 13.57 5.23
CA ALA A 141 18.96 14.74 4.88
C ALA A 141 17.43 14.47 4.94
N ARG A 142 17.00 13.30 5.44
CA ARG A 142 15.59 12.84 5.47
C ARG A 142 14.97 12.70 4.07
N LYS A 143 15.77 12.54 3.02
CA LYS A 143 15.27 12.19 1.69
C LYS A 143 15.00 10.70 1.62
N VAL A 144 13.85 10.33 1.05
CA VAL A 144 13.50 8.92 0.83
C VAL A 144 14.38 8.35 -0.28
N LEU A 145 15.23 7.39 0.09
CA LEU A 145 16.10 6.63 -0.82
C LEU A 145 15.34 5.45 -1.46
N ALA A 146 14.49 4.79 -0.67
CA ALA A 146 13.64 3.71 -1.12
C ALA A 146 12.39 3.56 -0.26
N SER A 147 11.43 2.82 -0.78
CA SER A 147 10.26 2.37 -0.02
C SER A 147 9.96 0.90 -0.30
N ARG A 148 9.33 0.28 0.69
CA ARG A 148 8.82 -1.10 0.63
C ARG A 148 7.40 -1.14 1.14
N THR A 149 6.60 -2.03 0.56
CA THR A 149 5.18 -2.21 0.87
C THR A 149 4.91 -3.67 1.17
N TYR A 150 4.13 -3.93 2.21
CA TYR A 150 3.82 -5.28 2.66
C TYR A 150 2.30 -5.44 2.84
N CYS A 151 1.76 -6.56 2.34
CA CYS A 151 0.34 -6.87 2.44
C CYS A 151 -0.04 -7.31 3.85
N SER A 152 -1.35 -7.22 4.14
CA SER A 152 -1.92 -7.58 5.44
C SER A 152 -1.53 -9.00 5.86
N THR A 153 -1.65 -9.99 4.96
CA THR A 153 -1.29 -11.39 5.23
C THR A 153 0.16 -11.55 5.66
N CYS A 154 1.11 -10.98 4.91
CA CYS A 154 2.54 -11.09 5.24
C CYS A 154 2.91 -10.33 6.51
N THR A 155 2.18 -9.27 6.86
CA THR A 155 2.42 -8.54 8.10
C THR A 155 1.79 -9.21 9.32
N ALA A 156 0.66 -9.91 9.15
CA ALA A 156 -0.11 -10.52 10.24
C ALA A 156 0.72 -11.55 11.02
N GLU A 157 1.56 -12.33 10.34
CA GLU A 157 2.45 -13.33 10.95
C GLU A 157 3.42 -12.74 11.98
N TYR A 158 3.74 -11.46 11.86
CA TYR A 158 4.69 -10.76 12.73
C TYR A 158 3.99 -9.80 13.70
N MET A 159 2.67 -9.62 13.59
CA MET A 159 1.90 -8.77 14.48
C MET A 159 1.93 -9.30 15.92
N GLY A 160 2.06 -8.39 16.90
CA GLY A 160 2.17 -8.72 18.33
C GLY A 160 3.60 -8.81 18.86
N GLN A 161 4.60 -8.79 17.99
CA GLN A 161 6.00 -8.64 18.40
C GLN A 161 6.34 -7.18 18.74
N SER A 162 7.43 -6.96 19.49
CA SER A 162 7.98 -5.60 19.66
C SER A 162 8.27 -4.95 18.29
N SER A 163 8.08 -3.65 18.15
CA SER A 163 8.25 -2.97 16.85
C SER A 163 9.62 -3.18 16.20
N LYS A 164 10.68 -3.36 17.00
CA LYS A 164 12.02 -3.69 16.48
C LYS A 164 12.04 -5.09 15.86
N LYS A 165 11.53 -6.10 16.58
CA LYS A 165 11.43 -7.48 16.07
C LYS A 165 10.54 -7.55 14.83
N PHE A 166 9.40 -6.87 14.84
CA PHE A 166 8.52 -6.75 13.67
C PHE A 166 9.28 -6.22 12.45
N LEU A 167 9.98 -5.09 12.59
CA LEU A 167 10.79 -4.50 11.52
C LEU A 167 11.89 -5.45 11.04
N THR A 168 12.65 -6.07 11.96
CA THR A 168 13.70 -7.03 11.62
C THR A 168 13.15 -8.21 10.83
N SER A 169 12.05 -8.81 11.28
CA SER A 169 11.41 -9.93 10.62
C SER A 169 10.90 -9.56 9.21
N LEU A 170 10.31 -8.37 9.05
CA LEU A 170 9.90 -7.88 7.72
C LEU A 170 11.09 -7.74 6.77
N LEU A 171 12.19 -7.13 7.25
CA LEU A 171 13.41 -6.97 6.45
C LEU A 171 14.05 -8.34 6.10
N GLU A 172 13.91 -9.35 6.95
CA GLU A 172 14.41 -10.70 6.68
C GLU A 172 13.60 -11.45 5.63
N ALA A 173 12.27 -11.29 5.68
CA ALA A 173 11.35 -11.89 4.74
C ALA A 173 11.31 -11.16 3.39
N ASP A 174 11.73 -9.89 3.34
CA ASP A 174 11.81 -9.08 2.12
C ASP A 174 12.73 -9.74 1.10
N LYS A 175 12.20 -10.00 -0.11
CA LYS A 175 12.96 -10.64 -1.20
C LYS A 175 13.90 -9.67 -1.94
N GLY A 176 13.98 -8.43 -1.50
CA GLY A 176 14.84 -7.39 -2.04
C GLY A 176 16.22 -7.32 -1.37
N GLU A 177 16.96 -6.27 -1.74
CA GLU A 177 18.35 -6.04 -1.28
C GLU A 177 18.43 -5.51 0.18
N PHE A 178 17.29 -5.29 0.85
CA PHE A 178 17.23 -4.66 2.17
C PHE A 178 17.38 -5.64 3.34
N ARG A 179 17.50 -6.94 3.07
CA ARG A 179 17.76 -7.97 4.09
C ARG A 179 19.00 -7.70 4.93
N ILE A 180 20.00 -7.01 4.37
CA ILE A 180 21.21 -6.63 5.10
C ILE A 180 20.93 -5.74 6.33
N PHE A 181 19.86 -4.95 6.30
CA PHE A 181 19.47 -4.08 7.41
C PHE A 181 18.88 -4.85 8.60
N SER A 182 18.42 -6.10 8.42
CA SER A 182 17.90 -6.90 9.51
C SER A 182 18.97 -7.24 10.56
N ARG A 183 20.22 -7.32 10.12
CA ARG A 183 21.40 -7.64 10.95
C ARG A 183 22.02 -6.40 11.59
N MET A 184 21.56 -5.20 11.24
CA MET A 184 22.12 -3.96 11.77
C MET A 184 21.56 -3.60 13.14
N HIS A 185 22.33 -2.87 13.94
CA HIS A 185 21.89 -2.38 15.23
C HIS A 185 20.88 -1.23 15.07
N LEU A 186 19.60 -1.61 14.99
CA LEU A 186 18.48 -0.68 14.96
C LEU A 186 18.18 -0.11 16.35
N VAL A 187 18.22 1.22 16.46
CA VAL A 187 17.88 1.96 17.67
C VAL A 187 16.64 2.80 17.43
N LYS A 188 15.63 2.65 18.28
CA LYS A 188 14.39 3.43 18.18
C LYS A 188 14.73 4.92 18.33
N SER A 189 14.34 5.70 17.33
CA SER A 189 14.46 7.16 17.34
C SER A 189 13.15 7.78 17.80
N ARG A 190 13.23 8.92 18.48
CA ARG A 190 12.04 9.76 18.69
C ARG A 190 11.55 10.23 17.32
N SER A 191 10.27 9.99 17.05
CA SER A 191 9.56 10.48 15.87
C SER A 191 8.47 11.42 16.37
N SER A 192 8.34 12.58 15.75
CA SER A 192 7.32 13.59 16.08
C SER A 192 5.96 13.31 15.41
N LYS A 193 5.81 12.19 14.68
CA LYS A 193 4.60 11.86 13.91
C LYS A 193 4.19 10.38 14.12
N LYS A 194 2.99 10.01 13.64
CA LYS A 194 2.34 8.67 13.69
C LYS A 194 3.16 7.48 13.17
N HIS A 195 4.45 7.64 12.84
CA HIS A 195 5.34 6.58 12.34
C HIS A 195 6.44 6.26 13.34
N LEU A 196 6.85 4.99 13.38
CA LEU A 196 7.96 4.52 14.20
C LEU A 196 9.25 4.65 13.42
N ALA A 197 10.28 5.25 14.02
CA ALA A 197 11.55 5.46 13.34
C ALA A 197 12.69 4.70 14.03
N PHE A 198 13.59 4.15 13.23
CA PHE A 198 14.77 3.41 13.69
C PHE A 198 16.01 3.97 13.00
N ARG A 199 17.02 4.37 13.78
CA ARG A 199 18.33 4.75 13.26
C ARG A 199 19.23 3.53 13.14
N ILE A 200 20.05 3.53 12.11
CA ILE A 200 21.08 2.51 11.88
C ILE A 200 22.36 3.02 12.51
N LYS A 201 22.85 2.35 13.57
CA LYS A 201 24.18 2.64 14.11
C LYS A 201 25.25 2.01 13.23
N THR A 202 26.12 2.81 12.65
CA THR A 202 27.37 2.32 12.03
C THR A 202 28.38 1.93 13.10
N ASP A 203 29.24 0.94 12.82
CA ASP A 203 30.19 0.38 13.78
C ASP A 203 31.13 1.43 14.42
N ALA A 204 31.40 2.54 13.73
CA ALA A 204 32.16 3.67 14.25
C ALA A 204 31.51 4.35 15.49
N GLU A 205 30.17 4.29 15.61
CA GLU A 205 29.43 4.84 16.76
C GLU A 205 29.28 3.82 17.91
N GLN A 206 29.51 2.53 17.65
CA GLN A 206 29.40 1.48 18.68
C GLN A 206 30.63 1.47 19.59
N GLN A 207 31.82 1.83 19.07
CA GLN A 207 33.06 1.89 19.84
C GLN A 207 33.05 2.98 20.93
N PHE A 208 32.22 4.01 20.81
CA PHE A 208 32.12 5.10 21.79
C PHE A 208 31.16 4.81 22.96
N VAL A 209 30.36 3.74 22.90
CA VAL A 209 29.40 3.39 23.97
C VAL A 209 29.93 2.30 24.91
N MET A 210 31.04 1.64 24.54
CA MET A 210 31.71 0.63 25.37
C MET A 210 32.91 1.18 26.17
N ARG A 211 32.97 2.50 26.39
CA ARG A 211 33.93 3.14 27.29
C ARG A 211 33.21 3.82 28.44
#